data_AF-A0A816HHS5-F1
#
_entry.id   AF-A0A816HHS5-F1
#
_cell.length_a   1.000
_cell.length_b   1.000
_cell.length_c   1.000
_cell.angle_alpha   90.00
_cell.angle_beta   90.00
_cell.angle_gamma   90.00
#
_symmetry.space_group_name_H-M   'P 1'
#
loop_
_entity.id
_entity.type
_entity.pdbx_description
1 polymer ?
#
loop_
_entity_poly.entity_id
_entity_poly.type
_entity_poly.pdbx_seq_one_letter_code
_entity_poly.pdbx_strand_id
1 'polypeptide(L)'
;MTVSDCHHSLQLDCVIPTTVSTKEIKKNVCSIVEYPYCIGMWTEDHVTSFLLAKELDILLPTFEGMNGRLLHNVYDMCISSQQVMFSLLKEAVARSQLTKTLSLRSYFSFLEEIKVYIPLKMCNGANSTSVICNFM
;
A
#
# COMPACT_ATOMS: atom_id res chain seq x y z
N MET A 1 25.33 28.44 8.59
CA MET A 1 24.06 28.81 9.25
C MET A 1 23.05 29.17 8.18
N THR A 2 21.83 28.60 8.28
CA THR A 2 20.54 28.94 7.60
C THR A 2 20.53 28.90 6.07
N VAL A 3 19.96 27.91 5.34
CA VAL A 3 18.59 27.32 5.23
C VAL A 3 17.56 28.22 4.53
N SER A 4 16.85 27.62 3.54
CA SER A 4 15.59 28.01 2.87
C SER A 4 15.69 29.09 1.79
N ASP A 5 15.02 29.02 0.62
CA ASP A 5 13.69 28.48 0.29
C ASP A 5 13.60 27.99 -1.17
N CYS A 6 12.91 26.86 -1.40
CA CYS A 6 12.33 26.51 -2.70
C CYS A 6 10.85 26.15 -2.49
N HIS A 7 10.01 27.18 -2.46
CA HIS A 7 8.56 27.05 -2.65
C HIS A 7 8.28 26.92 -4.16
N HIS A 8 7.93 25.72 -4.63
CA HIS A 8 7.16 25.57 -5.86
C HIS A 8 5.76 25.10 -5.50
N SER A 9 4.82 26.05 -5.53
CA SER A 9 3.39 25.83 -5.36
C SER A 9 2.85 25.19 -6.64
N LEU A 10 2.34 23.96 -6.56
CA LEU A 10 1.40 23.44 -7.55
C LEU A 10 0.01 23.54 -6.94
N GLN A 11 -0.65 24.68 -7.19
CA GLN A 11 -2.09 24.79 -7.04
C GLN A 11 -2.74 23.92 -8.11
N LEU A 12 -3.45 22.87 -7.69
CA LEU A 12 -4.50 22.26 -8.50
C LEU A 12 -5.83 22.65 -7.87
N ASP A 13 -6.51 23.58 -8.54
CA ASP A 13 -7.86 24.01 -8.23
C ASP A 13 -8.85 22.85 -8.40
N CYS A 14 -9.24 22.21 -7.30
CA CYS A 14 -10.41 21.35 -7.28
C CYS A 14 -11.67 22.23 -7.15
N VAL A 15 -12.24 22.60 -8.29
CA VAL A 15 -13.55 23.22 -8.40
C VAL A 15 -14.61 22.28 -7.83
N ILE A 16 -15.31 22.71 -6.78
CA ILE A 16 -16.49 22.03 -6.23
C ILE A 16 -17.72 22.55 -7.00
N PRO A 17 -18.47 21.71 -7.75
CA PRO A 17 -19.77 22.13 -8.28
C PRO A 17 -20.87 21.80 -7.28
N THR A 18 -21.56 22.84 -6.83
CA THR A 18 -22.78 22.78 -6.03
C THR A 18 -23.99 22.40 -6.91
N THR A 19 -24.85 21.53 -6.37
CA THR A 19 -26.26 21.23 -6.71
C THR A 19 -26.62 20.34 -7.93
N VAL A 20 -26.97 19.09 -7.57
CA VAL A 20 -28.08 18.19 -7.98
C VAL A 20 -28.72 18.34 -9.37
N SER A 21 -28.61 17.28 -10.18
CA SER A 21 -29.65 16.85 -11.12
C SER A 21 -29.59 15.33 -11.32
N THR A 22 -30.73 14.66 -11.14
CA THR A 22 -30.95 13.20 -11.19
C THR A 22 -30.71 12.63 -12.58
N LYS A 23 -29.53 12.05 -12.79
CA LYS A 23 -29.28 10.93 -13.73
C LYS A 23 -28.23 10.05 -13.08
N GLU A 24 -28.37 8.73 -13.23
CA GLU A 24 -27.49 7.70 -12.64
C GLU A 24 -26.01 8.05 -12.80
N ILE A 25 -25.43 8.63 -11.75
CA ILE A 25 -23.98 8.69 -11.60
C ILE A 25 -23.66 7.36 -10.94
N LYS A 26 -23.11 6.42 -11.71
CA LYS A 26 -22.27 5.36 -11.13
C LYS A 26 -21.25 6.08 -10.27
N LYS A 27 -21.51 6.09 -8.96
CA LYS A 27 -20.68 6.74 -7.97
C LYS A 27 -19.38 5.93 -7.98
N ASN A 28 -18.41 6.39 -8.78
CA ASN A 28 -17.03 5.98 -8.61
C ASN A 28 -16.64 6.50 -7.23
N VAL A 29 -16.90 5.70 -6.21
CA VAL A 29 -16.44 5.94 -4.85
C VAL A 29 -14.93 5.72 -4.91
N CYS A 30 -14.21 6.78 -5.27
CA CYS A 30 -12.78 6.87 -5.06
C CYS A 30 -12.59 6.80 -3.54
N SER A 31 -12.37 5.59 -3.04
CA SER A 31 -12.07 5.39 -1.64
C SER A 31 -10.63 5.85 -1.47
N ILE A 32 -10.45 7.09 -1.03
CA ILE A 32 -9.15 7.59 -0.59
C ILE A 32 -8.81 6.78 0.66
N VAL A 33 -8.01 5.73 0.50
CA VAL A 33 -7.46 5.01 1.64
C VAL A 33 -6.21 5.75 2.05
N GLU A 34 -6.31 6.54 3.12
CA GLU A 34 -5.15 7.19 3.72
C GLU A 34 -4.39 6.17 4.55
N TYR A 35 -3.14 5.92 4.17
CA TYR A 35 -2.22 5.13 4.99
C TYR A 35 -1.25 6.06 5.69
N PRO A 36 -0.84 5.76 6.94
CA PRO A 36 0.34 6.40 7.50
C PRO A 36 1.51 6.20 6.53
N TYR A 37 2.27 7.26 6.22
CA TYR A 37 3.41 7.14 5.30
C TYR A 37 4.44 6.11 5.79
N CYS A 38 4.59 5.99 7.11
CA CYS A 38 5.49 5.04 7.74
C CYS A 38 4.83 3.67 7.92
N ILE A 39 5.33 2.66 7.23
CA ILE A 39 4.82 1.28 7.38
C ILE A 39 4.88 0.79 8.84
N GLY A 40 5.86 1.23 9.63
CA GLY A 40 5.98 0.84 11.04
C GLY A 40 4.82 1.28 11.95
N MET A 41 3.94 2.17 11.46
CA MET A 41 2.73 2.62 12.14
C MET A 41 1.46 1.89 11.67
N TRP A 42 1.55 1.01 10.68
CA TRP A 42 0.37 0.31 10.17
C TRP A 42 -0.14 -0.73 11.16
N THR A 43 -1.44 -0.70 11.39
CA THR A 43 -2.18 -1.77 12.07
C THR A 43 -2.43 -2.93 11.11
N GLU A 44 -2.99 -4.02 11.63
CA GLU A 44 -3.43 -5.17 10.82
C GLU A 44 -4.44 -4.75 9.74
N ASP A 45 -5.43 -3.92 10.11
CA ASP A 45 -6.42 -3.39 9.16
C ASP A 45 -5.80 -2.59 8.01
N HIS A 46 -4.74 -1.82 8.28
CA HIS A 46 -4.03 -1.08 7.24
C HIS A 46 -3.33 -2.04 6.27
N VAL A 47 -2.72 -3.11 6.77
CA VAL A 47 -2.07 -4.13 5.93
C VAL A 47 -3.11 -4.83 5.05
N THR A 48 -4.23 -5.25 5.63
CA THR A 48 -5.34 -5.87 4.88
C THR A 48 -5.90 -4.93 3.82
N SER A 49 -6.14 -3.66 4.18
CA SER A 49 -6.64 -2.65 3.25
C SER A 49 -5.67 -2.37 2.11
N PHE A 50 -4.36 -2.30 2.39
CA PHE A 50 -3.32 -2.14 1.38
C PHE A 50 -3.31 -3.28 0.37
N LEU A 51 -3.34 -4.53 0.85
CA LEU A 51 -3.34 -5.70 -0.04
C LEU A 51 -4.58 -5.74 -0.92
N LEU A 52 -5.76 -5.40 -0.38
CA LEU A 52 -6.99 -5.31 -1.15
C LEU A 52 -6.95 -4.15 -2.17
N ALA A 53 -6.48 -2.98 -1.77
CA ALA A 53 -6.40 -1.80 -2.63
C ALA A 53 -5.42 -1.95 -3.78
N LYS A 54 -4.42 -2.84 -3.65
CA LYS A 54 -3.40 -3.11 -4.67
C LYS A 54 -3.62 -4.40 -5.46
N GLU A 55 -4.80 -5.01 -5.33
CA GLU A 55 -5.13 -6.28 -6.01
C GLU A 55 -4.16 -7.43 -5.65
N LEU A 56 -3.69 -7.43 -4.40
CA LEU A 56 -2.80 -8.42 -3.80
C LEU A 56 -3.56 -9.32 -2.81
N ASP A 57 -4.86 -9.54 -3.03
CA ASP A 57 -5.74 -10.38 -2.21
C ASP A 57 -5.19 -11.79 -1.99
N ILE A 58 -4.44 -12.30 -2.96
CA ILE A 58 -3.79 -13.60 -2.90
C ILE A 58 -2.79 -13.75 -1.74
N LEU A 59 -2.24 -12.64 -1.25
CA LEU A 59 -1.29 -12.62 -0.13
C LEU A 59 -2.00 -12.53 1.23
N LEU A 60 -3.31 -12.27 1.27
CA LEU A 60 -4.06 -12.08 2.51
C LEU A 60 -3.91 -13.24 3.49
N PRO A 61 -4.03 -14.53 3.09
CA PRO A 61 -3.90 -15.62 4.06
C PRO A 61 -2.49 -15.76 4.63
N THR A 62 -1.49 -15.26 3.91
CA THR A 62 -0.10 -15.32 4.35
C THR A 62 0.21 -14.18 5.33
N PHE A 63 -0.46 -13.03 5.18
CA PHE A 63 -0.22 -11.83 5.97
C PHE A 63 -1.36 -11.51 6.95
N GLU A 64 -2.27 -12.46 7.16
CA GLU A 64 -3.34 -12.35 8.14
C GLU A 64 -2.75 -12.11 9.55
N GLY A 65 -3.27 -11.09 10.24
CA GLY A 65 -2.79 -10.69 11.57
C GLY A 65 -1.41 -10.00 11.57
N MET A 66 -0.83 -9.66 10.41
CA MET A 66 0.42 -8.90 10.38
C MET A 66 0.15 -7.40 10.47
N ASN A 67 0.80 -6.74 11.42
CA ASN A 67 0.95 -5.29 11.42
C ASN A 67 2.13 -4.86 10.53
N GLY A 68 2.29 -3.56 10.31
CA GLY A 68 3.29 -3.06 9.37
C GLY A 68 4.75 -3.28 9.77
N ARG A 69 5.06 -3.50 11.05
CA ARG A 69 6.42 -3.87 11.46
C ARG A 69 6.77 -5.28 11.01
N LEU A 70 5.83 -6.23 11.17
CA LEU A 70 6.02 -7.59 10.67
C LEU A 70 6.09 -7.60 9.14
N LEU A 71 5.20 -6.84 8.49
CA LEU A 71 5.20 -6.73 7.03
C LEU A 71 6.53 -6.14 6.49
N HIS A 72 7.08 -5.13 7.17
CA HIS A 72 8.39 -4.57 6.84
C HIS A 72 9.52 -5.61 6.97
N ASN A 73 9.53 -6.41 8.05
CA ASN A 73 10.51 -7.48 8.20
C ASN A 73 10.41 -8.52 7.08
N VAL A 74 9.19 -8.86 6.66
CA VAL A 74 8.96 -9.75 5.51
C VAL A 74 9.52 -9.12 4.23
N TYR A 75 9.27 -7.84 4.01
CA TYR A 75 9.83 -7.12 2.87
C TYR A 75 11.37 -7.17 2.87
N ASP A 76 12.02 -6.93 4.01
CA ASP A 76 13.47 -6.99 4.16
C ASP A 76 14.04 -8.38 3.85
N MET A 77 13.35 -9.44 4.26
CA MET A 77 13.70 -10.81 3.88
C MET A 77 13.52 -11.03 2.37
N CYS A 78 12.44 -10.51 1.79
CA CYS A 78 12.16 -10.63 0.35
C CYS A 78 13.22 -9.95 -0.52
N ILE A 79 13.73 -8.77 -0.13
CA ILE A 79 14.80 -8.11 -0.86
C ILE A 79 16.17 -8.79 -0.65
N SER A 80 16.41 -9.36 0.54
CA SER A 80 17.67 -10.04 0.86
C SER A 80 17.79 -11.42 0.22
N SER A 81 16.68 -12.12 0.00
CA SER A 81 16.66 -13.52 -0.47
C SER A 81 15.46 -13.79 -1.37
N GLN A 82 15.40 -13.06 -2.49
CA GLN A 82 14.20 -12.94 -3.31
C GLN A 82 13.63 -14.26 -3.86
N GLN A 83 14.47 -15.15 -4.39
CA GLN A 83 13.99 -16.43 -4.94
C GLN A 83 13.48 -17.38 -3.84
N VAL A 84 14.17 -17.40 -2.70
CA VAL A 84 13.79 -18.23 -1.55
C VAL A 84 12.47 -17.75 -0.99
N MET A 85 12.33 -16.44 -0.76
CA MET A 85 11.10 -15.86 -0.23
C MET A 85 9.92 -15.99 -1.17
N PHE A 86 10.12 -15.83 -2.48
CA PHE A 86 9.06 -16.12 -3.46
C PHE A 86 8.55 -17.56 -3.33
N SER A 87 9.47 -18.53 -3.24
CA SER A 87 9.11 -19.95 -3.12
C SER A 87 8.34 -20.23 -1.83
N LEU A 88 8.81 -19.69 -0.69
CA LEU A 88 8.15 -19.84 0.61
C LEU A 88 6.74 -19.23 0.62
N LEU A 89 6.59 -18.01 0.10
CA LEU A 89 5.29 -17.34 0.02
C LEU A 89 4.35 -18.08 -0.93
N LYS A 90 4.86 -18.57 -2.07
CA LYS A 90 4.06 -19.35 -3.01
C LYS A 90 3.54 -20.63 -2.39
N GLU A 91 4.36 -21.34 -1.61
CA GLU A 91 3.92 -22.51 -0.88
C GLU A 91 2.92 -22.18 0.23
N ALA A 92 3.13 -21.07 0.95
CA ALA A 92 2.18 -20.62 1.98
C ALA A 92 0.79 -20.33 1.39
N VAL A 93 0.76 -19.62 0.25
CA VAL A 93 -0.47 -19.39 -0.52
C VAL A 93 -1.07 -20.70 -1.04
N ALA A 94 -0.26 -21.65 -1.51
CA ALA A 94 -0.79 -22.94 -1.96
C ALA A 94 -1.43 -23.74 -0.81
N ARG A 95 -0.96 -23.56 0.43
CA ARG A 95 -1.53 -24.21 1.63
C ARG A 95 -2.81 -23.55 2.12
N SER A 96 -3.09 -22.29 1.77
CA SER A 96 -4.26 -21.54 2.27
C SER A 96 -5.58 -21.89 1.56
N GLN A 97 -5.62 -22.97 0.77
CA GLN A 97 -6.80 -23.47 0.06
C GLN A 97 -7.40 -22.47 -0.95
N LEU A 98 -6.68 -21.40 -1.28
CA LEU A 98 -7.05 -20.53 -2.38
C LEU A 98 -6.92 -21.28 -3.71
N THR A 99 -7.84 -21.04 -4.63
CA THR A 99 -7.80 -21.59 -5.99
C THR A 99 -6.74 -20.92 -6.87
N LYS A 100 -6.13 -19.82 -6.39
CA LYS A 100 -5.12 -19.04 -7.11
C LYS A 100 -3.72 -19.36 -6.57
N THR A 101 -2.72 -19.28 -7.46
CA THR A 101 -1.30 -19.44 -7.09
C THR A 101 -0.58 -18.11 -7.15
N LEU A 102 0.38 -17.89 -6.24
CA LEU A 102 1.19 -16.68 -6.26
C LEU A 102 2.05 -16.67 -7.53
N SER A 103 1.81 -15.67 -8.39
CA SER A 103 2.60 -15.42 -9.58
C SER A 103 3.81 -14.55 -9.26
N LEU A 104 4.88 -14.65 -10.07
CA LEU A 104 6.02 -13.74 -9.97
C LEU A 104 5.58 -12.28 -10.15
N ARG A 105 4.64 -12.01 -11.06
CA ARG A 105 4.12 -10.66 -11.30
C ARG A 105 3.50 -10.06 -10.03
N SER A 106 2.63 -10.80 -9.36
CA SER A 106 2.00 -10.36 -8.10
C SER A 106 3.05 -10.16 -6.99
N TYR A 107 4.06 -11.03 -6.94
CA TYR A 107 5.16 -10.89 -5.99
C TYR A 107 5.99 -9.63 -6.23
N PHE A 108 6.41 -9.34 -7.47
CA PHE A 108 7.14 -8.12 -7.78
C PHE A 108 6.28 -6.87 -7.57
N SER A 109 5.00 -6.93 -7.94
CA SER A 109 4.04 -5.84 -7.68
C SER A 109 3.93 -5.54 -6.18
N PHE A 110 3.85 -6.56 -5.33
CA PHE A 110 3.90 -6.37 -3.88
C PHE A 110 5.15 -5.61 -3.43
N LEU A 111 6.33 -6.00 -3.91
CA LEU A 111 7.60 -5.35 -3.55
C LEU A 111 7.68 -3.91 -4.03
N GLU A 112 7.15 -3.60 -5.21
CA GLU A 112 7.14 -2.25 -5.75
C GLU A 112 6.19 -1.34 -4.98
N GLU A 113 4.98 -1.82 -4.71
CA GLU A 113 3.93 -1.04 -4.02
C GLU A 113 4.31 -0.74 -2.57
N ILE A 114 4.85 -1.73 -1.85
CA ILE A 114 5.22 -1.56 -0.45
C ILE A 114 6.45 -0.67 -0.27
N LYS A 115 7.38 -0.66 -1.24
CA LYS A 115 8.63 0.12 -1.18
C LYS A 115 8.39 1.62 -0.99
N VAL A 116 7.25 2.14 -1.47
CA VAL A 116 6.86 3.55 -1.32
C VAL A 116 6.67 3.95 0.14
N TYR A 117 6.35 2.99 1.00
CA TYR A 117 6.06 3.18 2.43
C TYR A 117 7.22 2.77 3.34
N ILE A 118 8.31 2.26 2.76
CA ILE A 118 9.54 1.96 3.48
C ILE A 118 10.32 3.27 3.64
N PRO A 119 10.44 3.81 4.86
CA PRO A 119 11.06 5.10 5.06
C PRO A 119 12.56 5.07 4.72
N LEU A 120 13.00 5.97 3.83
CA LEU A 120 14.44 6.20 3.57
C LEU A 120 15.16 6.88 4.74
N LYS A 121 14.40 7.52 5.65
CA LYS A 121 14.88 8.15 6.89
C LYS A 121 13.86 7.87 7.99
N MET A 122 14.35 7.51 9.18
CA MET A 122 13.50 7.10 10.30
C MET A 122 12.38 8.11 10.57
N CYS A 123 11.16 7.56 10.71
CA CYS A 123 9.93 8.31 10.95
C CYS A 123 9.98 8.95 12.34
N ASN A 124 10.56 10.14 12.45
CA ASN A 124 10.45 10.96 13.64
C ASN A 124 9.07 11.64 13.65
N GLY A 125 8.05 10.92 14.12
CA GLY A 125 6.85 11.47 14.77
C GLY A 125 6.04 12.58 14.07
N ALA A 126 6.19 12.82 12.77
CA ALA A 126 5.37 13.77 12.03
C ALA A 126 4.34 13.01 11.20
N ASN A 127 3.06 13.30 11.44
CA ASN A 127 1.88 12.71 10.82
C ASN A 127 1.81 13.01 9.32
N SER A 128 2.69 12.40 8.52
CA SER A 128 2.58 12.43 7.07
C SER A 128 1.65 11.28 6.64
N THR A 129 0.43 11.62 6.23
CA THR A 129 -0.47 10.69 5.53
C THR A 129 -0.08 10.65 4.06
N SER A 130 -0.03 9.44 3.48
CA SER A 130 0.19 9.26 2.04
C SER A 130 -1.17 9.08 1.37
N VAL A 131 -1.47 9.92 0.38
CA VAL A 131 -2.67 9.81 -0.45
C VAL A 131 -2.30 8.98 -1.68
N ILE A 132 -2.84 7.77 -1.79
CA ILE A 132 -2.79 6.99 -3.03
C ILE A 132 -4.11 7.13 -3.77
N CYS A 133 -4.05 7.70 -4.98
CA CYS A 133 -5.15 7.69 -5.92
C CYS A 133 -5.06 6.43 -6.79
N ASN A 134 -5.94 5.47 -6.58
CA ASN A 134 -6.13 4.37 -7.52
C ASN A 134 -6.99 4.87 -8.70
N PHE A 135 -6.39 4.97 -9.87
CA PHE A 135 -7.14 5.14 -11.12
C PHE A 135 -7.53 3.75 -11.62
N MET A 136 -8.80 3.39 -11.45
CA MET A 136 -9.44 2.27 -12.16
C MET A 136 -9.80 2.67 -13.58
#